data_AF-A0A0U2LPY2-F1
#
_entry.id   AF-A0A0U2LPY2-F1
#
_cell.length_a   1.000
_cell.length_b   1.000
_cell.length_c   1.000
_cell.angle_alpha   90.00
_cell.angle_beta   90.00
_cell.angle_gamma   90.00
#
_symmetry.space_group_name_H-M   'P 1'
#
loop_
_entity.id
_entity.type
_entity.pdbx_description
1 polymer ?
#
loop_
_entity_poly.entity_id
_entity_poly.type
_entity_poly.pdbx_seq_one_letter_code
_entity_poly.pdbx_strand_id
1 'polypeptide(L)'
;MSILLILAGLIFCGASVFCFYKANYCACTRAGQCDNPVNHFWLGAITCALISLTFCCLALHVELGTLLWLTLMASCFLGAFISAKKSQKRKCANAIKVNALLINETS
;
A
#
# COMPACT_ATOMS: atom_id res chain seq x y z
N MET A 1 3.38 -25.68 9.60
CA MET A 1 4.32 -25.00 8.66
C MET A 1 3.58 -24.14 7.64
N SER A 2 2.50 -24.64 7.03
CA SER A 2 1.65 -23.89 6.06
C SER A 2 1.07 -22.57 6.61
N ILE A 3 0.57 -22.54 7.84
CA ILE A 3 -0.03 -21.31 8.44
C ILE A 3 1.00 -20.17 8.56
N LEU A 4 2.23 -20.46 8.98
CA LEU A 4 3.30 -19.46 9.11
C LEU A 4 3.69 -18.87 7.76
N LEU A 5 3.73 -19.70 6.71
CA LEU A 5 3.98 -19.25 5.34
C LEU A 5 2.86 -18.34 4.83
N ILE A 6 1.60 -18.65 5.14
CA ILE A 6 0.46 -17.80 4.76
C ILE A 6 0.53 -16.44 5.49
N LEU A 7 0.86 -16.44 6.78
CA LEU A 7 1.07 -15.21 7.56
C LEU A 7 2.22 -14.36 6.98
N ALA A 8 3.35 -14.98 6.65
CA ALA A 8 4.45 -14.29 5.97
C ALA A 8 3.99 -13.73 4.62
N GLY A 9 3.28 -14.52 3.82
CA GLY A 9 2.68 -14.09 2.56
C GLY A 9 1.80 -12.86 2.71
N LEU A 10 0.94 -12.81 3.73
CA LEU A 10 0.08 -11.67 4.04
C LEU A 10 0.90 -10.41 4.38
N ILE A 11 1.95 -10.54 5.19
CA ILE A 11 2.82 -9.42 5.57
C ILE A 11 3.50 -8.82 4.33
N PHE A 12 4.09 -9.68 3.48
CA PHE A 12 4.74 -9.26 2.25
C PHE A 12 3.76 -8.67 1.23
N CYS A 13 2.53 -9.18 1.18
CA CYS A 13 1.45 -8.62 0.37
C CYS A 13 1.11 -7.18 0.81
N GLY A 14 0.96 -6.96 2.12
CA GLY A 14 0.75 -5.61 2.67
C GLY A 14 1.92 -4.66 2.41
N ALA A 15 3.16 -5.14 2.57
CA ALA A 15 4.37 -4.37 2.26
C ALA A 15 4.45 -3.98 0.78
N SER A 16 4.10 -4.91 -0.12
CA SER A 16 4.04 -4.66 -1.56
C SER A 16 3.08 -3.52 -1.90
N VAL A 17 1.84 -3.57 -1.38
CA VAL A 17 0.83 -2.52 -1.61
C VAL A 17 1.27 -1.19 -1.00
N PHE A 18 1.88 -1.18 0.18
CA PHE A 18 2.42 0.03 0.79
C PHE A 18 3.49 0.70 -0.11
N CYS A 19 4.45 -0.09 -0.57
CA CYS A 19 5.50 0.37 -1.48
C CYS A 19 4.91 0.90 -2.79
N PHE A 20 3.91 0.20 -3.34
CA PHE A 20 3.20 0.64 -4.54
C PHE A 20 2.52 2.01 -4.36
N TYR A 21 1.73 2.19 -3.29
CA TYR A 21 1.07 3.46 -3.02
C TYR A 21 2.07 4.59 -2.78
N LYS A 22 3.17 4.31 -2.09
CA LYS A 22 4.23 5.29 -1.85
C LYS A 22 4.96 5.68 -3.14
N ALA A 23 5.25 4.70 -4.01
CA ALA A 23 5.85 4.94 -5.31
C ALA A 23 4.96 5.86 -6.18
N ASN A 24 3.66 5.59 -6.23
CA ASN A 24 2.69 6.40 -6.96
C ASN A 24 2.50 7.79 -6.34
N TYR A 25 2.49 7.91 -5.02
CA TYR A 25 2.43 9.21 -4.35
C TYR A 25 3.64 10.08 -4.71
N CYS A 26 4.85 9.50 -4.67
CA CYS A 26 6.08 10.16 -5.09
C CYS A 26 6.03 10.60 -6.55
N ALA A 27 5.58 9.72 -7.46
CA ALA A 27 5.43 10.05 -8.87
C ALA A 27 4.45 11.20 -9.12
N CYS A 28 3.31 11.25 -8.40
CA CYS A 28 2.29 12.26 -8.60
C CYS A 28 2.55 13.61 -7.91
N THR A 29 3.23 13.63 -6.75
CA THR A 29 3.36 14.86 -5.92
C THR A 29 4.76 15.43 -5.83
N ARG A 30 5.78 14.65 -6.18
CA ARG A 30 7.20 15.04 -6.11
C ARG A 30 7.98 14.55 -7.32
N ALA A 31 7.37 14.65 -8.51
CA ALA A 31 8.02 14.31 -9.77
C ALA A 31 9.35 15.08 -9.91
N GLY A 32 10.47 14.36 -10.02
CA GLY A 32 11.81 14.94 -10.13
C GLY A 32 12.57 15.18 -8.82
N GLN A 33 11.93 15.05 -7.64
CA GLN A 33 12.63 15.09 -6.33
C GLN A 33 12.87 13.70 -5.72
N CYS A 34 12.35 12.65 -6.35
CA CYS A 34 12.70 11.28 -6.03
C CYS A 34 13.71 10.82 -7.07
N ASP A 35 14.99 10.74 -6.69
CA ASP A 35 16.08 10.28 -7.54
C ASP A 35 15.73 8.93 -8.19
N ASN A 36 15.81 8.86 -9.52
CA ASN A 36 15.29 7.75 -10.31
C ASN A 36 16.39 7.11 -11.16
N PRO A 37 16.65 5.82 -10.93
CA PRO A 37 16.41 4.84 -11.97
C PRO A 37 15.61 3.68 -11.37
N VAL A 38 14.30 3.62 -11.63
CA VAL A 38 13.35 2.72 -10.95
C VAL A 38 13.38 2.93 -9.42
N ASN A 39 12.67 3.97 -8.97
CA ASN A 39 12.44 4.29 -7.56
C ASN A 39 12.35 3.02 -6.69
N HIS A 40 13.19 2.90 -5.65
CA HIS A 40 13.29 1.74 -4.77
C HIS A 40 11.94 1.23 -4.24
N PHE A 41 10.92 2.08 -4.16
CA PHE A 41 9.56 1.67 -3.81
C PHE A 41 8.87 0.84 -4.89
N TRP A 42 9.07 1.11 -6.18
CA TRP A 42 8.58 0.24 -7.26
C TRP A 42 9.24 -1.13 -7.21
N LEU A 43 10.57 -1.16 -7.06
CA LEU A 43 11.32 -2.41 -6.94
C LEU A 43 10.88 -3.19 -5.69
N GLY A 44 10.73 -2.50 -4.55
CA GLY A 44 10.23 -3.08 -3.30
C GLY A 44 8.82 -3.64 -3.43
N ALA A 45 7.94 -2.97 -4.19
CA ALA A 45 6.59 -3.47 -4.43
C ALA A 45 6.61 -4.80 -5.21
N ILE A 46 7.44 -4.89 -6.26
CA ILE A 46 7.59 -6.09 -7.10
C ILE A 46 8.23 -7.22 -6.28
N THR A 47 9.32 -6.97 -5.57
CA THR A 47 10.03 -8.01 -4.82
C THR A 47 9.17 -8.56 -3.68
N CYS A 48 8.50 -7.71 -2.91
CA CYS A 48 7.57 -8.17 -1.86
C CYS A 48 6.39 -8.96 -2.44
N ALA A 49 5.87 -8.58 -3.61
CA ALA A 49 4.80 -9.32 -4.28
C ALA A 49 5.24 -10.73 -4.67
N LEU A 50 6.44 -10.87 -5.23
CA LEU A 50 7.02 -12.15 -5.62
C LEU A 50 7.29 -13.05 -4.40
N ILE A 51 7.87 -12.51 -3.33
CA ILE A 51 8.11 -13.26 -2.08
C ILE A 51 6.77 -13.76 -1.50
N SER A 52 5.74 -12.91 -1.49
CA SER A 52 4.40 -13.30 -1.06
C SER A 52 3.84 -14.46 -1.88
N LEU A 53 3.95 -14.38 -3.22
CA LEU A 53 3.52 -15.44 -4.13
C LEU A 53 4.26 -16.76 -3.84
N THR A 54 5.59 -16.70 -3.67
CA THR A 54 6.39 -17.87 -3.33
C THR A 54 5.90 -18.53 -2.04
N PHE A 55 5.64 -17.77 -0.98
CA PHE A 55 5.12 -18.33 0.26
C PHE A 55 3.72 -18.94 0.12
N CYS A 56 2.82 -18.31 -0.65
CA CYS A 56 1.50 -18.88 -0.91
C CYS A 56 1.59 -20.19 -1.71
N CYS A 57 2.44 -20.25 -2.73
CA CYS A 57 2.66 -21.46 -3.54
C CYS A 57 3.33 -22.59 -2.73
N LEU A 58 4.30 -22.28 -1.87
CA LEU A 58 4.92 -23.26 -0.97
C LEU A 58 3.93 -23.79 0.08
N ALA A 59 2.92 -23.00 0.46
CA ALA A 59 1.94 -23.38 1.46
C ALA A 59 0.79 -24.23 0.91
N LEU A 60 0.29 -23.95 -0.30
CA LEU A 60 -0.95 -24.54 -0.86
C LEU A 60 -0.78 -25.17 -2.26
N HIS A 61 0.44 -25.36 -2.76
CA HIS A 61 0.71 -25.75 -4.16
C HIS A 61 0.38 -24.61 -5.15
N VAL A 62 0.89 -24.69 -6.39
CA VAL A 62 0.98 -23.55 -7.32
C VAL A 62 -0.38 -22.92 -7.64
N GLU A 63 -1.39 -23.72 -7.99
CA GLU A 63 -2.71 -23.19 -8.40
C GLU A 63 -3.45 -22.52 -7.25
N LEU A 64 -3.62 -23.24 -6.14
CA LEU A 64 -4.37 -22.76 -4.98
C LEU A 64 -3.61 -21.64 -4.24
N GLY A 65 -2.28 -21.72 -4.22
CA GLY A 65 -1.40 -20.67 -3.71
C GLY A 65 -1.49 -19.37 -4.53
N THR A 66 -1.53 -19.47 -5.86
CA THR A 66 -1.69 -18.28 -6.72
C THR A 66 -3.07 -17.64 -6.53
N LEU A 67 -4.13 -18.44 -6.43
CA LEU A 67 -5.48 -17.95 -6.12
C LEU A 67 -5.55 -17.24 -4.76
N LEU A 68 -4.91 -17.82 -3.74
CA LEU A 68 -4.80 -17.20 -2.43
C LEU A 68 -4.04 -15.87 -2.51
N TRP A 69 -2.89 -15.85 -3.20
CA TRP A 69 -2.10 -14.64 -3.37
C TRP A 69 -2.88 -13.52 -4.07
N LEU A 70 -3.63 -13.83 -5.14
CA LEU A 70 -4.50 -12.86 -5.82
C LEU A 70 -5.56 -12.28 -4.87
N THR A 71 -6.18 -13.14 -4.08
CA THR A 71 -7.21 -12.75 -3.09
C THR A 71 -6.62 -11.83 -2.02
N LEU A 72 -5.42 -12.16 -1.52
CA LEU A 72 -4.70 -11.33 -0.55
C LEU A 72 -4.33 -9.98 -1.16
N MET A 73 -3.75 -9.95 -2.36
CA MET A 73 -3.38 -8.71 -3.06
C MET A 73 -4.60 -7.82 -3.27
N ALA A 74 -5.69 -8.36 -3.80
CA ALA A 74 -6.93 -7.61 -4.01
C ALA A 74 -7.48 -7.02 -2.70
N SER A 75 -7.46 -7.80 -1.62
CA SER A 75 -7.91 -7.36 -0.29
C SER A 75 -7.02 -6.25 0.28
N CYS A 76 -5.69 -6.39 0.16
CA CYS A 76 -4.74 -5.37 0.60
C CYS A 76 -4.88 -4.07 -0.20
N PHE A 77 -5.07 -4.15 -1.52
CA PHE A 77 -5.35 -2.99 -2.37
C PHE A 77 -6.65 -2.30 -1.97
N LEU A 78 -7.73 -3.06 -1.77
CA LEU A 78 -9.03 -2.50 -1.37
C LEU A 78 -8.93 -1.81 0.00
N GLY A 79 -8.25 -2.44 0.95
CA GLY A 79 -7.98 -1.84 2.27
C GLY A 79 -7.15 -0.56 2.18
N ALA A 80 -6.08 -0.57 1.38
CA ALA A 80 -5.25 0.61 1.14
C ALA A 80 -6.04 1.75 0.47
N PHE A 81 -6.89 1.43 -0.50
CA PHE A 81 -7.76 2.39 -1.17
C PHE A 81 -8.75 3.05 -0.20
N ILE A 82 -9.44 2.25 0.62
CA ILE A 82 -10.37 2.75 1.64
C ILE A 82 -9.61 3.64 2.65
N SER A 83 -8.43 3.20 3.09
CA SER A 83 -7.59 3.96 4.03
C SER A 83 -7.13 5.30 3.44
N ALA A 84 -6.71 5.32 2.18
CA ALA A 84 -6.33 6.54 1.46
C ALA A 84 -7.50 7.52 1.37
N LYS A 85 -8.69 7.03 0.99
CA LYS A 85 -9.92 7.84 0.92
C LYS A 85 -10.29 8.42 2.29
N LYS A 86 -10.19 7.63 3.36
CA LYS A 86 -10.44 8.08 4.74
C LYS A 86 -9.43 9.13 5.20
N SER A 87 -8.14 8.95 4.86
CA SER A 87 -7.07 9.90 5.18
C SER A 87 -7.27 11.24 4.48
N GLN A 88 -7.62 11.23 3.19
CA GLN A 88 -7.91 12.44 2.43
C GLN A 88 -9.11 13.21 3.01
N LYS A 89 -10.19 12.50 3.37
CA LYS A 89 -11.34 13.10 4.07
C LYS A 89 -10.94 13.77 5.38
N ARG A 90 -10.09 13.12 6.20
CA ARG A 90 -9.60 13.67 7.47
C ARG A 90 -8.74 14.93 7.26
N LYS A 91 -7.84 14.92 6.27
CA LYS A 91 -7.02 16.10 5.93
C LYS A 91 -7.88 17.28 5.50
N CYS A 92 -8.91 17.04 4.68
CA CYS A 92 -9.85 18.08 4.25
C CYS A 92 -10.65 18.65 5.44
N ALA A 93 -11.20 17.80 6.30
CA ALA A 93 -11.92 18.24 7.50
C ALA A 93 -11.05 19.07 8.46
N ASN A 94 -9.78 18.68 8.63
CA ASN A 94 -8.83 19.44 9.44
C ASN A 94 -8.48 20.80 8.80
N ALA A 95 -8.29 20.86 7.49
CA ALA A 95 -8.03 22.12 6.79
C ALA A 95 -9.22 23.09 6.93
N ILE A 96 -10.46 22.60 6.84
CA ILE A 96 -11.67 23.41 7.06
C ILE A 96 -11.71 23.95 8.50
N LYS A 97 -11.39 23.12 9.51
CA LYS A 97 -11.33 23.56 10.91
C LYS A 97 -10.25 24.62 11.16
N VAL A 98 -9.06 24.43 10.60
CA VAL A 98 -7.95 25.40 10.73
C VAL A 98 -8.29 26.72 10.04
N ASN A 99 -8.92 26.67 8.86
CA ASN A 99 -9.37 27.88 8.17
C ASN A 99 -10.46 28.62 8.97
N ALA A 100 -11.42 27.89 9.55
CA ALA A 100 -12.45 28.47 10.41
C ALA A 100 -11.87 29.11 11.68
N LEU A 101 -10.83 28.50 12.28
CA LEU A 101 -10.12 29.08 13.42
C LEU A 101 -9.37 30.36 13.04
N LEU A 102 -8.66 30.37 11.91
CA LEU A 102 -7.94 31.55 11.42
C LEU A 102 -8.87 32.74 11.16
N ILE A 103 -10.05 32.51 10.55
CA ILE A 103 -11.04 33.56 10.30
C ILE A 103 -11.57 34.17 11.61
N ASN A 104 -11.74 33.34 12.65
CA ASN A 104 -12.27 33.77 13.94
C ASN A 104 -11.24 34.52 14.81
N GLU A 105 -9.94 34.33 14.58
CA GLU A 105 -8.88 35.09 15.29
C GLU A 105 -8.53 36.43 14.61
N THR A 106 -8.93 36.60 13.35
CA THR A 106 -8.72 37.84 12.58
C THR A 106 -9.89 38.84 12.66
N SER A 107 -10.90 38.58 13.49
CA SER A 107 -12.10 39.42 13.65
C SER A 107 -12.20 40.09 15.01
#